data_AF-A0A2S7C9I6-F1
#
_entry.id   AF-A0A2S7C9I6-F1
#
_cell.length_a   1.000
_cell.length_b   1.000
_cell.length_c   1.000
_cell.angle_alpha   90.00
_cell.angle_beta   90.00
_cell.angle_gamma   90.00
#
_symmetry.space_group_name_H-M   'P 1'
#
loop_
_entity.id
_entity.type
_entity.pdbx_description
1 polymer ?
#
loop_
_entity_poly.entity_id
_entity_poly.type
_entity_poly.pdbx_seq_one_letter_code
_entity_poly.pdbx_strand_id
1 'polypeptide(L)'
;MREWARQKPLAIVNQAGQWSLPGGRINPGESAEQAARREFSEETGFALENPADFSRDLDIELKDPGGNAFQLVRFKSTAALDGIVDVINRAIRSRVGANRPNASAVCDWEIASVQRIDRSQLTHYLGVHQPLAPQTIEEGAYVSAKLAYPPKPGPPYPTTRDDTWPRRESQAIGWYAQMATHLQTSP
;
A
#
# COMPACT_ATOMS: atom_id res chain seq x y z
N MET A 1 -1.09 -19.18 11.56
CA MET A 1 -0.31 -18.54 10.48
C MET A 1 -0.80 -19.17 9.19
N ARG A 2 -1.39 -18.42 8.25
CA ARG A 2 -1.78 -19.03 6.98
C ARG A 2 -0.51 -19.26 6.16
N GLU A 3 -0.35 -20.45 5.58
CA GLU A 3 0.89 -20.90 4.91
C GLU A 3 1.31 -20.02 3.71
N TRP A 4 0.37 -19.29 3.14
CA TRP A 4 0.56 -18.50 1.92
C TRP A 4 1.55 -17.33 2.08
N ALA A 5 1.63 -16.70 3.26
CA ALA A 5 2.56 -15.58 3.51
C ALA A 5 4.05 -16.00 3.51
N ARG A 6 4.34 -17.31 3.63
CA ARG A 6 5.71 -17.85 3.49
C ARG A 6 6.10 -18.16 2.04
N GLN A 7 5.14 -18.21 1.12
CA GLN A 7 5.35 -18.69 -0.25
C GLN A 7 5.44 -17.57 -1.28
N LYS A 8 4.87 -16.38 -1.02
CA LYS A 8 4.95 -15.24 -1.95
C LYS A 8 6.38 -14.68 -1.88
N PRO A 9 7.17 -14.73 -2.96
CA PRO A 9 8.49 -14.12 -2.97
C PRO A 9 8.34 -12.61 -2.77
N LEU A 10 9.29 -12.00 -2.06
CA LEU A 10 9.36 -10.54 -1.98
C LEU A 10 9.43 -9.97 -3.39
N ALA A 11 8.64 -8.96 -3.65
CA ALA A 11 8.59 -8.26 -4.93
C ALA A 11 8.50 -6.76 -4.68
N ILE A 12 9.07 -5.98 -5.60
CA ILE A 12 8.87 -4.53 -5.59
C ILE A 12 7.53 -4.24 -6.23
N VAL A 13 6.65 -3.60 -5.47
CA VAL A 13 5.32 -3.21 -5.94
C VAL A 13 5.40 -1.95 -6.79
N ASN A 14 4.43 -1.75 -7.68
CA ASN A 14 4.42 -0.61 -8.60
C ASN A 14 4.37 0.76 -7.89
N GLN A 15 3.86 0.80 -6.65
CA GLN A 15 3.74 2.01 -5.83
C GLN A 15 4.86 2.15 -4.81
N ALA A 16 5.94 1.39 -4.93
CA ALA A 16 7.06 1.48 -3.99
C ALA A 16 7.70 2.87 -4.04
N GLY A 17 7.88 3.48 -2.86
CA GLY A 17 8.51 4.80 -2.76
C GLY A 17 7.59 5.99 -2.98
N GLN A 18 6.27 5.86 -2.79
CA GLN A 18 5.33 6.97 -2.85
C GLN A 18 4.13 6.77 -1.91
N TRP A 19 3.34 7.82 -1.68
CA TRP A 19 2.05 7.65 -1.03
C TRP A 19 1.01 7.10 -2.00
N SER A 20 0.28 6.09 -1.54
CA SER A 20 -0.80 5.43 -2.26
C SER A 20 -2.00 5.19 -1.34
N LEU A 21 -3.13 4.78 -1.94
CA LEU A 21 -4.24 4.19 -1.22
C LEU A 21 -4.06 2.67 -1.20
N PRO A 22 -4.49 1.96 -0.14
CA PRO A 22 -4.57 0.50 -0.14
C PRO A 22 -5.51 0.01 -1.24
N GLY A 23 -5.20 -1.12 -1.87
CA GLY A 23 -6.09 -1.68 -2.88
C GLY A 23 -5.45 -2.69 -3.81
N GLY A 24 -6.31 -3.56 -4.33
CA GLY A 24 -5.94 -4.63 -5.24
C GLY A 24 -7.08 -5.00 -6.19
N ARG A 25 -7.08 -6.25 -6.65
CA ARG A 25 -8.04 -6.72 -7.65
C ARG A 25 -9.34 -7.14 -6.99
N ILE A 26 -10.46 -6.89 -7.67
CA ILE A 26 -11.75 -7.46 -7.31
C ILE A 26 -11.75 -8.95 -7.68
N ASN A 27 -12.07 -9.82 -6.73
CA ASN A 27 -12.18 -11.25 -6.98
C ASN A 27 -13.51 -11.62 -7.69
N PRO A 28 -13.58 -12.77 -8.40
CA PRO A 28 -14.84 -13.22 -8.99
C PRO A 28 -15.95 -13.34 -7.94
N GLY A 29 -17.08 -12.66 -8.18
CA GLY A 29 -18.24 -12.65 -7.28
C GLY A 29 -18.14 -11.65 -6.12
N GLU A 30 -17.06 -10.87 -6.03
CA GLU A 30 -16.86 -9.84 -5.03
C GLU A 30 -17.39 -8.48 -5.54
N SER A 31 -18.07 -7.72 -4.68
CA SER A 31 -18.39 -6.31 -4.95
C SER A 31 -17.17 -5.41 -4.71
N ALA A 32 -17.19 -4.19 -5.26
CA ALA A 32 -16.12 -3.20 -5.04
C ALA A 32 -15.88 -2.92 -3.55
N GLU A 33 -16.95 -2.82 -2.76
CA GLU A 33 -16.86 -2.61 -1.32
C GLU A 33 -16.23 -3.80 -0.59
N GLN A 34 -16.62 -5.02 -0.93
CA GLN A 34 -16.05 -6.23 -0.33
C GLN A 34 -14.55 -6.33 -0.64
N ALA A 35 -14.17 -6.06 -1.89
CA ALA A 35 -12.77 -6.01 -2.30
C ALA A 35 -12.00 -4.95 -1.50
N ALA A 36 -12.53 -3.72 -1.41
CA ALA A 36 -11.88 -2.65 -0.65
C ALA A 36 -11.69 -2.98 0.83
N ARG A 37 -12.68 -3.60 1.49
CA ARG A 37 -12.56 -4.03 2.90
C ARG A 37 -11.52 -5.15 3.06
N ARG A 38 -11.50 -6.12 2.14
CA ARG A 38 -10.53 -7.22 2.16
C ARG A 38 -9.11 -6.72 1.95
N GLU A 39 -8.86 -5.98 0.87
CA GLU A 39 -7.53 -5.44 0.54
C GLU A 39 -7.00 -4.54 1.65
N PHE A 40 -7.86 -3.64 2.19
CA PHE A 40 -7.49 -2.82 3.34
C PHE A 40 -7.07 -3.69 4.54
N SER A 41 -7.81 -4.75 4.86
CA SER A 41 -7.44 -5.66 5.95
C SER A 41 -6.18 -6.47 5.65
N GLU A 42 -5.98 -6.93 4.41
CA GLU A 42 -4.83 -7.74 4.02
C GLU A 42 -3.54 -6.93 4.06
N GLU A 43 -3.57 -5.66 3.65
CA GLU A 43 -2.39 -4.79 3.62
C GLU A 43 -2.10 -4.12 4.97
N THR A 44 -3.14 -3.77 5.74
CA THR A 44 -2.98 -3.00 6.98
C THR A 44 -3.08 -3.84 8.26
N GLY A 45 -3.70 -5.02 8.17
CA GLY A 45 -4.05 -5.84 9.32
C GLY A 45 -5.21 -5.29 10.17
N PHE A 46 -5.85 -4.19 9.74
CA PHE A 46 -7.02 -3.61 10.40
C PHE A 46 -8.29 -3.91 9.61
N ALA A 47 -9.27 -4.51 10.26
CA ALA A 47 -10.49 -4.94 9.58
C ALA A 47 -11.62 -3.92 9.74
N LEU A 48 -12.21 -3.49 8.62
CA LEU A 48 -13.38 -2.61 8.59
C LEU A 48 -14.66 -3.46 8.70
N GLU A 49 -14.80 -4.26 9.75
CA GLU A 49 -15.85 -5.30 9.81
C GLU A 49 -17.24 -4.74 10.15
N ASN A 50 -17.33 -3.76 11.05
CA ASN A 50 -18.61 -3.22 11.49
C ASN A 50 -19.06 -2.06 10.59
N PRO A 51 -20.14 -2.21 9.78
CA PRO A 51 -20.61 -1.13 8.92
C PRO A 51 -21.15 0.07 9.69
N ALA A 52 -21.56 -0.10 10.95
CA ALA A 52 -21.97 1.02 11.80
C ALA A 52 -20.80 1.93 12.18
N ASP A 53 -19.60 1.35 12.30
CA ASP A 53 -18.37 2.10 12.61
C ASP A 53 -17.64 2.56 11.34
N PHE A 54 -17.87 1.88 10.23
CA PHE A 54 -17.21 2.08 8.93
C PHE A 54 -18.20 2.00 7.77
N SER A 55 -19.09 2.99 7.69
CA SER A 55 -20.10 3.06 6.63
C SER A 55 -19.46 3.47 5.31
N ARG A 56 -19.77 2.77 4.22
CA ARG A 56 -19.37 3.21 2.88
C ARG A 56 -20.13 4.47 2.50
N ASP A 57 -19.43 5.54 2.17
CA ASP A 57 -20.02 6.82 1.77
C ASP A 57 -19.60 7.28 0.36
N LEU A 58 -18.70 6.55 -0.28
CA LEU A 58 -18.34 6.70 -1.70
C LEU A 58 -18.12 5.33 -2.34
N ASP A 59 -18.64 5.15 -3.55
CA ASP A 59 -18.39 4.00 -4.42
C ASP A 59 -18.54 4.47 -5.85
N ILE A 60 -17.41 4.76 -6.51
CA ILE A 60 -17.42 5.34 -7.86
C ILE A 60 -16.42 4.64 -8.77
N GLU A 61 -16.81 4.48 -10.03
CA GLU A 61 -15.88 4.09 -11.09
C GLU A 61 -15.16 5.31 -11.61
N LEU A 62 -13.83 5.23 -11.67
CA LEU A 62 -12.96 6.20 -12.29
C LEU A 62 -12.15 5.51 -13.38
N LYS A 63 -11.62 6.30 -14.33
CA LYS A 63 -10.80 5.79 -15.42
C LYS A 63 -9.47 6.51 -15.45
N ASP A 64 -8.39 5.76 -15.58
CA ASP A 64 -7.06 6.35 -15.77
C ASP A 64 -6.96 7.02 -17.16
N PRO A 65 -5.90 7.79 -17.45
CA PRO A 65 -5.70 8.38 -18.78
C PRO A 65 -5.60 7.36 -19.93
N GLY A 66 -5.30 6.09 -19.63
CA GLY A 66 -5.30 4.98 -20.58
C GLY A 66 -6.67 4.32 -20.80
N GLY A 67 -7.70 4.77 -20.07
CA GLY A 67 -9.06 4.23 -20.15
C GLY A 67 -9.30 3.00 -19.27
N ASN A 68 -8.34 2.59 -18.44
CA ASN A 68 -8.53 1.48 -17.51
C ASN A 68 -9.44 1.91 -16.35
N ALA A 69 -10.50 1.16 -16.12
CA ALA A 69 -11.45 1.43 -15.04
C ALA A 69 -10.94 0.90 -13.69
N PHE A 70 -11.25 1.63 -12.63
CA PHE A 70 -11.02 1.22 -11.25
C PHE A 70 -12.12 1.74 -10.34
N GLN A 71 -12.40 1.00 -9.27
CA GLN A 71 -13.37 1.39 -8.25
C GLN A 71 -12.67 2.11 -7.11
N LEU A 72 -13.12 3.33 -6.80
CA LEU A 72 -12.71 4.07 -5.61
C LEU A 72 -13.82 3.97 -4.55
N VAL A 73 -13.49 3.35 -3.43
CA VAL A 73 -14.41 3.16 -2.30
C VAL A 73 -13.89 3.95 -1.09
N ARG A 74 -14.76 4.72 -0.45
CA ARG A 74 -14.45 5.47 0.77
C ARG A 74 -15.35 5.00 1.91
N PHE A 75 -14.74 4.88 3.09
CA PHE A 75 -15.42 4.55 4.32
C PHE A 75 -15.36 5.73 5.27
N LYS A 76 -16.52 6.13 5.79
CA LYS A 76 -16.62 7.08 6.89
C LYS A 76 -16.48 6.34 8.20
N SER A 77 -15.60 6.82 9.06
CA SER A 77 -15.40 6.25 10.40
C SER A 77 -16.15 7.04 11.47
N THR A 78 -16.76 6.33 12.43
CA THR A 78 -17.24 6.90 13.70
C THR A 78 -16.13 6.92 14.77
N ALA A 79 -15.08 6.13 14.58
CA ALA A 79 -13.92 6.06 15.47
C ALA A 79 -12.88 7.14 15.14
N ALA A 80 -12.03 7.45 16.13
CA ALA A 80 -10.96 8.42 15.95
C ALA A 80 -9.87 7.86 15.01
N LEU A 81 -9.60 8.56 13.90
CA LEU A 81 -8.64 8.14 12.89
C LEU A 81 -7.21 8.00 13.43
N ASP A 82 -6.81 8.82 14.40
CA ASP A 82 -5.45 8.78 14.95
C ASP A 82 -5.17 7.44 15.64
N GLY A 83 -6.15 6.90 16.37
CA GLY A 83 -6.05 5.58 16.99
C GLY A 83 -5.97 4.46 15.96
N ILE A 84 -6.69 4.57 14.83
CA ILE A 84 -6.62 3.60 13.74
C ILE A 84 -5.23 3.64 13.08
N VAL A 85 -4.70 4.82 12.80
CA VAL A 85 -3.35 5.02 12.24
C VAL A 85 -2.28 4.39 13.13
N ASP A 86 -2.38 4.56 14.45
CA ASP A 86 -1.45 3.96 15.41
C ASP A 86 -1.53 2.42 15.41
N VAL A 87 -2.73 1.86 15.34
CA VAL A 87 -2.94 0.41 15.28
C VAL A 87 -2.35 -0.16 13.99
N ILE A 88 -2.63 0.45 12.84
CA ILE A 88 -2.10 0.01 11.54
C ILE A 88 -0.58 0.09 11.52
N ASN A 89 0.01 1.23 11.91
CA ASN A 89 1.46 1.38 11.94
C ASN A 89 2.13 0.39 12.90
N ARG A 90 1.45 -0.07 13.96
CA ARG A 90 1.96 -1.14 14.83
C ARG A 90 1.85 -2.52 14.17
N ALA A 91 0.83 -2.75 13.36
CA ALA A 91 0.59 -4.01 12.67
C ALA A 91 1.58 -4.27 11.53
N ILE A 92 1.81 -3.26 10.67
CA ILE A 92 2.65 -3.36 9.46
C ILE A 92 4.16 -3.27 9.75
N ARG A 93 4.56 -2.79 10.92
CA ARG A 93 5.98 -2.71 11.29
C ARG A 93 6.64 -4.10 11.21
N SER A 94 7.83 -4.14 10.62
CA SER A 94 8.67 -5.34 10.64
C SER A 94 8.95 -5.77 12.08
N ARG A 95 8.85 -7.07 12.36
CA ARG A 95 9.17 -7.61 13.68
C ARG A 95 10.68 -7.79 13.82
N VAL A 96 11.27 -7.29 14.90
CA VAL A 96 12.70 -7.47 15.18
C VAL A 96 13.07 -8.95 15.17
N GLY A 97 14.08 -9.31 14.38
CA GLY A 97 14.55 -10.69 14.24
C GLY A 97 13.65 -11.61 13.42
N ALA A 98 12.63 -11.09 12.73
CA ALA A 98 11.78 -11.86 11.83
C ALA A 98 11.51 -11.09 10.53
N ASN A 99 11.61 -11.76 9.38
CA ASN A 99 11.29 -11.15 8.09
C ASN A 99 9.76 -11.19 7.84
N ARG A 100 8.99 -10.50 8.68
CA ARG A 100 7.51 -10.45 8.59
C ARG A 100 6.93 -9.24 9.35
N PRO A 101 5.69 -8.83 9.03
CA PRO A 101 4.98 -7.83 9.81
C PRO A 101 4.67 -8.34 11.22
N ASN A 102 4.49 -7.39 12.14
CA ASN A 102 4.23 -7.65 13.54
C ASN A 102 2.90 -8.38 13.74
N ALA A 103 1.83 -7.96 13.06
CA ALA A 103 0.54 -8.64 13.08
C ALA A 103 0.48 -9.71 11.99
N SER A 104 0.01 -10.91 12.36
CA SER A 104 -0.22 -12.00 11.38
C SER A 104 -1.43 -11.77 10.47
N ALA A 105 -2.24 -10.76 10.77
CA ALA A 105 -3.35 -10.33 9.94
C ALA A 105 -2.87 -9.54 8.71
N VAL A 106 -1.69 -8.88 8.80
CA VAL A 106 -1.02 -8.32 7.64
C VAL A 106 -0.49 -9.47 6.80
N CYS A 107 -1.00 -9.51 5.60
CA CYS A 107 -1.07 -10.65 4.73
C CYS A 107 -0.43 -10.27 3.39
N ASP A 108 -0.69 -9.06 2.89
CA ASP A 108 0.04 -8.46 1.78
C ASP A 108 0.92 -7.30 2.28
N TRP A 109 2.16 -7.60 2.65
CA TRP A 109 3.03 -6.67 3.36
C TRP A 109 3.69 -5.65 2.43
N GLU A 110 2.87 -4.78 1.84
CA GLU A 110 3.28 -3.81 0.82
C GLU A 110 3.37 -2.36 1.39
N ILE A 111 2.72 -2.10 2.53
CA ILE A 111 2.67 -0.77 3.16
C ILE A 111 3.77 -0.62 4.21
N ALA A 112 4.59 0.43 4.04
CA ALA A 112 5.63 0.79 5.01
C ALA A 112 5.10 1.61 6.20
N SER A 113 4.19 2.55 5.94
CA SER A 113 3.57 3.41 6.96
C SER A 113 2.24 3.98 6.46
N VAL A 114 1.34 4.31 7.39
CA VAL A 114 0.13 5.09 7.12
C VAL A 114 0.14 6.40 7.90
N GLN A 115 -0.49 7.43 7.36
CA GLN A 115 -0.59 8.74 8.01
C GLN A 115 -1.99 9.31 7.82
N ARG A 116 -2.52 9.96 8.87
CA ARG A 116 -3.69 10.81 8.73
C ARG A 116 -3.26 12.15 8.14
N ILE A 117 -3.92 12.55 7.07
CA ILE A 117 -3.72 13.86 6.43
C ILE A 117 -5.04 14.60 6.36
N ASP A 118 -4.97 15.93 6.34
CA ASP A 118 -6.14 16.74 6.05
C ASP A 118 -6.63 16.47 4.64
N ARG A 119 -7.94 16.35 4.46
CA ARG A 119 -8.55 16.02 3.16
C ARG A 119 -8.11 17.01 2.08
N SER A 120 -7.99 18.30 2.40
CA SER A 120 -7.55 19.35 1.46
C SER A 120 -6.12 19.19 0.96
N GLN A 121 -5.31 18.34 1.61
CA GLN A 121 -3.91 18.12 1.26
C GLN A 121 -3.69 16.87 0.41
N LEU A 122 -4.72 16.08 0.09
CA LEU A 122 -4.55 14.79 -0.60
C LEU A 122 -3.73 14.89 -1.89
N THR A 123 -3.88 15.96 -2.67
CA THR A 123 -3.11 16.21 -3.91
C THR A 123 -1.61 16.45 -3.67
N HIS A 124 -1.20 16.78 -2.44
CA HIS A 124 0.22 16.92 -2.06
C HIS A 124 0.84 15.60 -1.58
N TYR A 125 0.03 14.56 -1.40
CA TYR A 125 0.49 13.26 -0.91
C TYR A 125 0.33 12.19 -1.98
N LEU A 126 -0.90 11.91 -2.45
CA LEU A 126 -1.14 10.76 -3.33
C LEU A 126 -0.33 10.84 -4.63
N GLY A 127 0.41 9.77 -4.92
CA GLY A 127 1.31 9.67 -6.07
C GLY A 127 2.62 10.45 -5.93
N VAL A 128 2.84 11.14 -4.81
CA VAL A 128 4.07 11.90 -4.56
C VAL A 128 5.16 10.98 -4.04
N HIS A 129 6.27 10.96 -4.77
CA HIS A 129 7.47 10.20 -4.43
C HIS A 129 8.01 10.61 -3.05
N GLN A 130 8.38 9.61 -2.25
CA GLN A 130 8.99 9.77 -0.94
C GLN A 130 10.48 9.48 -1.01
N PRO A 131 11.34 10.36 -0.46
CA PRO A 131 12.74 10.03 -0.26
C PRO A 131 12.86 8.74 0.56
N LEU A 132 13.49 7.73 -0.03
CA LEU A 132 13.72 6.46 0.65
C LEU A 132 15.09 6.46 1.35
N ALA A 133 15.15 5.80 2.50
CA ALA A 133 16.41 5.59 3.19
C ALA A 133 17.36 4.74 2.31
N PRO A 134 18.69 4.99 2.35
CA PRO A 134 19.65 4.20 1.58
C PRO A 134 19.52 2.69 1.79
N GLN A 135 19.23 2.27 3.03
CA GLN A 135 19.03 0.86 3.37
C GLN A 135 17.80 0.26 2.66
N THR A 136 16.70 1.00 2.55
CA THR A 136 15.49 0.55 1.83
C THR A 136 15.75 0.41 0.34
N ILE A 137 16.52 1.34 -0.23
CA ILE A 137 16.93 1.27 -1.63
C ILE A 137 17.78 0.02 -1.88
N GLU A 138 18.76 -0.22 -1.00
CA GLU A 138 19.61 -1.41 -1.06
C GLU A 138 18.78 -2.70 -0.95
N GLU A 139 17.94 -2.84 0.06
CA GLU A 139 17.06 -4.01 0.23
C GLU A 139 16.21 -4.26 -1.03
N GLY A 140 15.59 -3.20 -1.57
CA GLY A 140 14.83 -3.29 -2.82
C GLY A 140 15.68 -3.74 -4.01
N ALA A 141 16.93 -3.32 -4.11
CA ALA A 141 17.84 -3.77 -5.15
C ALA A 141 18.12 -5.28 -5.08
N TYR A 142 18.34 -5.82 -3.87
CA TYR A 142 18.47 -7.26 -3.67
C TYR A 142 17.19 -8.00 -4.04
N VAL A 143 16.02 -7.47 -3.68
CA VAL A 143 14.72 -8.03 -4.08
C VAL A 143 14.57 -8.02 -5.61
N SER A 144 14.91 -6.91 -6.30
CA SER A 144 14.86 -6.79 -7.76
C SER A 144 15.75 -7.83 -8.45
N ALA A 145 16.96 -8.00 -7.92
CA ALA A 145 17.94 -8.97 -8.40
C ALA A 145 17.59 -10.43 -8.02
N LYS A 146 16.50 -10.67 -7.28
CA LYS A 146 16.10 -11.97 -6.72
C LYS A 146 17.18 -12.60 -5.83
N LEU A 147 17.89 -11.76 -5.08
CA LEU A 147 18.93 -12.13 -4.14
C LEU A 147 18.43 -12.06 -2.69
N ALA A 148 19.10 -12.79 -1.80
CA ALA A 148 18.78 -12.75 -0.37
C ALA A 148 19.28 -11.44 0.27
N TYR A 149 18.45 -10.85 1.13
CA TYR A 149 18.81 -9.72 2.00
C TYR A 149 18.58 -10.11 3.48
N PRO A 150 19.49 -9.76 4.41
CA PRO A 150 20.78 -9.09 4.19
C PRO A 150 21.76 -9.94 3.37
N PRO A 151 22.70 -9.31 2.62
CA PRO A 151 23.63 -10.03 1.76
C PRO A 151 24.54 -10.97 2.54
N LYS A 152 24.87 -12.11 1.92
CA LYS A 152 26.01 -12.92 2.36
C LYS A 152 27.31 -12.22 1.95
N PRO A 153 28.42 -12.40 2.68
CA PRO A 153 29.72 -11.88 2.26
C PRO A 153 30.12 -12.44 0.88
N GLY A 154 30.48 -11.55 -0.05
CA GLY A 154 30.88 -11.91 -1.41
C GLY A 154 29.75 -11.85 -2.45
N PRO A 155 30.08 -11.94 -3.74
CA PRO A 155 29.10 -11.91 -4.82
C PRO A 155 28.12 -13.09 -4.77
N PRO A 156 26.93 -12.98 -5.40
CA PRO A 156 26.49 -11.91 -6.30
C PRO A 156 25.95 -10.66 -5.59
N TYR A 157 26.12 -9.50 -6.23
CA TYR A 157 25.56 -8.20 -5.80
C TYR A 157 24.57 -7.69 -6.84
N PRO A 158 23.59 -6.84 -6.44
CA PRO A 158 22.72 -6.14 -7.39
C PRO A 158 23.51 -5.30 -8.39
N THR A 159 22.96 -5.15 -9.59
CA THR A 159 23.51 -4.27 -10.63
C THR A 159 22.88 -2.88 -10.54
N THR A 160 23.46 -1.90 -11.25
CA THR A 160 22.88 -0.55 -11.34
C THR A 160 21.46 -0.54 -11.92
N ARG A 161 21.07 -1.57 -12.70
CA ARG A 161 19.71 -1.72 -13.21
C ARG A 161 18.73 -2.11 -12.11
N ASP A 162 19.18 -2.89 -11.13
CA ASP A 162 18.39 -3.32 -9.98
C ASP A 162 18.12 -2.16 -9.02
N ASP A 163 18.92 -1.08 -9.05
CA ASP A 163 18.73 0.16 -8.30
C ASP A 163 17.87 1.21 -9.04
N THR A 164 17.25 0.87 -10.17
CA THR A 164 16.47 1.84 -10.95
C THR A 164 15.03 1.97 -10.49
N TRP A 165 14.52 1.03 -9.71
CA TRP A 165 13.13 1.04 -9.25
C TRP A 165 12.73 2.30 -8.47
N PRO A 166 13.56 2.95 -7.62
CA PRO A 166 13.16 4.20 -6.94
C PRO A 166 13.12 5.38 -7.91
N ARG A 167 13.81 5.27 -9.04
CA ARG A 167 13.86 6.29 -10.11
C ARG A 167 12.80 6.07 -11.17
N ARG A 168 12.00 5.00 -11.06
CA ARG A 168 10.80 4.89 -11.88
C ARG A 168 9.89 6.00 -11.37
N GLU A 169 9.79 7.09 -12.14
CA GLU A 169 8.63 7.97 -12.05
C GLU A 169 7.43 7.04 -12.21
N SER A 170 6.76 6.69 -11.10
CA SER A 170 5.49 6.02 -11.21
C SER A 170 4.60 7.05 -11.90
N GLN A 171 4.34 6.81 -13.19
CA GLN A 171 3.59 7.69 -14.10
C GLN A 171 2.09 7.76 -13.73
N ALA A 172 1.81 7.59 -12.45
CA ALA A 172 0.53 7.49 -11.81
C ALA A 172 -0.01 8.84 -11.31
N ILE A 173 0.80 9.91 -11.40
CA ILE A 173 0.45 11.25 -10.93
C ILE A 173 -0.94 11.67 -11.47
N GLY A 174 -1.22 11.39 -12.74
CA GLY A 174 -2.51 11.73 -13.36
C GLY A 174 -3.71 11.10 -12.67
N TRP A 175 -3.63 9.83 -12.25
CA TRP A 175 -4.77 9.14 -11.65
C TRP A 175 -4.84 9.31 -10.13
N TYR A 176 -3.70 9.34 -9.43
CA TYR A 176 -3.71 9.70 -8.00
C TYR A 176 -4.20 11.12 -7.79
N ALA A 177 -3.87 12.06 -8.70
CA ALA A 177 -4.44 13.40 -8.69
C ALA A 177 -5.95 13.39 -8.93
N GLN A 178 -6.46 12.54 -9.85
CA GLN A 178 -7.91 12.39 -10.04
C GLN A 178 -8.59 11.86 -8.77
N MET A 179 -8.08 10.78 -8.17
CA MET A 179 -8.59 10.24 -6.91
C MET A 179 -8.57 11.29 -5.80
N ALA A 180 -7.43 11.98 -5.61
CA ALA A 180 -7.26 13.04 -4.62
C ALA A 180 -8.29 14.16 -4.84
N THR A 181 -8.48 14.59 -6.09
CA THR A 181 -9.46 15.63 -6.46
C THR A 181 -10.88 15.19 -6.13
N HIS A 182 -11.26 13.96 -6.49
CA HIS A 182 -12.58 13.41 -6.15
C HIS A 182 -12.79 13.34 -4.65
N LEU A 183 -11.81 12.84 -3.90
CA LEU A 183 -11.89 12.74 -2.43
C LEU A 183 -11.95 14.11 -1.77
N GLN A 184 -11.26 15.12 -2.31
CA GLN A 184 -11.26 16.50 -1.82
C GLN A 184 -12.59 17.21 -2.00
N THR A 185 -13.25 16.96 -3.12
CA THR A 185 -14.45 17.69 -3.55
C THR A 185 -15.75 16.99 -3.19
N SER A 186 -15.71 15.68 -2.98
CA SER A 186 -16.87 14.88 -2.60
C SER A 186 -17.24 15.14 -1.14
N PRO A 187 -18.52 15.44 -0.83
CA PRO A 187 -18.98 15.81 0.51
C PRO A 187 -18.55 14.80 1.58
#